data_AF-A0A9W8JF00-F1
#
_entry.id   AF-A0A9W8JF00-F1
#
_cell.length_a   1.000
_cell.length_b   1.000
_cell.length_c   1.000
_cell.angle_alpha   90.00
_cell.angle_beta   90.00
_cell.angle_gamma   90.00
#
_symmetry.space_group_name_H-M   'P 1'
#
loop_
_entity.id
_entity.type
_entity.pdbx_description
1 polymer ?
#
loop_
_entity_poly.entity_id
_entity_poly.type
_entity_poly.pdbx_seq_one_letter_code
_entity_poly.pdbx_strand_id
1 'polypeptide(L)'
;MPCTVGASHRGCALCSWNRDIALDEFSIAPDDFDMAKSKNHTNHNQNKKAHRNGIKRPQSHRSPSMKGVDPKFRRNARFALVGSNKARAEQKSAKS
;
A
#
# COMPACT_ATOMS: atom_id res chain seq x y z
N MET A 1 -29.24 21.36 17.29
CA MET A 1 -30.34 21.23 18.27
C MET A 1 -31.19 20.04 17.84
N PRO A 2 -31.53 19.07 18.69
CA PRO A 2 -31.64 19.19 20.14
C PRO A 2 -30.70 18.28 20.96
N CYS A 3 -30.33 18.82 22.12
CA CYS A 3 -29.82 18.08 23.27
C CYS A 3 -30.95 17.24 23.89
N THR A 4 -30.62 16.04 24.38
CA THR A 4 -31.44 15.32 25.36
C THR A 4 -30.67 15.18 26.67
N VAL A 5 -31.39 15.49 27.74
CA VAL A 5 -30.93 15.80 29.09
C VAL A 5 -31.04 14.53 29.95
N GLY A 6 -29.99 14.26 30.74
CA GLY A 6 -30.07 13.87 32.16
C GLY A 6 -30.61 12.49 32.57
N ALA A 7 -29.73 11.67 33.16
CA ALA A 7 -30.07 10.72 34.23
C ALA A 7 -28.85 10.57 35.17
N SER A 8 -28.83 11.33 36.28
CA SER A 8 -29.02 10.84 37.65
C SER A 8 -27.76 10.25 38.32
N HIS A 9 -27.10 11.09 39.13
CA HIS A 9 -26.26 10.69 40.25
C HIS A 9 -27.13 10.11 41.37
N ARG A 10 -26.80 8.91 41.87
CA ARG A 10 -27.03 8.49 43.26
C ARG A 10 -26.05 7.36 43.61
N GLY A 11 -25.22 7.57 44.64
CA GLY A 11 -24.48 6.47 45.29
C GLY A 11 -23.10 6.83 45.83
N CYS A 12 -23.04 7.75 46.80
CA CYS A 12 -21.88 7.97 47.65
C CYS A 12 -21.97 7.04 48.87
N ALA A 13 -20.90 6.32 49.24
CA ALA A 13 -20.31 6.31 50.59
C ALA A 13 -19.34 5.12 50.82
N LEU A 14 -18.25 5.44 51.52
CA LEU A 14 -17.27 4.55 52.17
C LEU A 14 -16.21 3.87 51.30
N CYS A 15 -15.12 4.60 51.07
CA CYS A 15 -13.88 4.25 51.76
C CYS A 15 -13.03 5.51 51.93
N SER A 16 -13.13 6.10 53.13
CA SER A 16 -12.17 7.05 53.66
C SER A 16 -10.83 6.31 53.79
N TRP A 17 -9.91 6.62 52.89
CA TRP A 17 -8.48 6.55 53.19
C TRP A 17 -7.95 7.96 53.02
N ASN A 18 -7.97 8.68 54.14
CA ASN A 18 -7.11 9.82 54.36
C ASN A 18 -5.65 9.38 54.14
N ARG A 19 -5.00 9.94 53.13
CA ARG A 19 -3.64 10.45 53.31
C ARG A 19 -3.34 11.48 52.24
N ASP A 20 -3.26 12.71 52.71
CA ASP A 20 -2.70 13.88 52.07
C ASP A 20 -1.42 13.51 51.30
N ILE A 21 -1.49 13.59 49.97
CA ILE A 21 -0.30 13.76 49.14
C ILE A 21 -0.39 15.19 48.66
N ALA A 22 0.49 15.99 49.26
CA ALA A 22 0.71 17.38 48.95
C ALA A 22 0.62 17.63 47.44
N LEU A 23 -0.14 18.66 47.09
CA LEU A 23 0.04 19.39 45.85
C LEU A 23 1.44 19.99 45.90
N ASP A 24 2.44 19.18 45.56
CA ASP A 24 3.70 19.71 45.06
C ASP A 24 3.39 20.27 43.68
N GLU A 25 3.45 21.59 43.65
CA GLU A 25 3.39 22.50 42.52
C GLU A 25 4.51 22.16 41.52
N PHE A 26 4.37 21.05 40.81
CA PHE A 26 5.26 20.72 39.69
C PHE A 26 4.87 21.58 38.50
N SER A 27 5.32 22.83 38.56
CA SER A 27 5.41 23.76 37.45
C SER A 27 6.26 23.14 36.36
N ILE A 28 5.64 22.36 35.46
CA ILE A 28 6.26 21.99 34.18
C ILE A 28 6.20 23.26 33.33
N ALA A 29 7.29 24.02 33.36
CA ALA A 29 7.56 25.03 32.35
C ALA A 29 7.37 24.38 30.96
N PRO A 30 6.78 25.08 29.98
CA PRO A 30 6.82 24.59 28.61
C PRO A 30 8.29 24.61 28.20
N ASP A 31 8.96 23.46 28.31
CA ASP A 31 10.30 23.28 27.76
C ASP A 31 10.25 23.74 26.31
N ASP A 32 11.09 24.72 25.99
CA ASP A 32 11.44 25.16 24.66
C ASP A 32 11.89 23.94 23.85
N PHE A 33 10.92 23.20 23.29
CA PHE A 33 11.12 22.28 22.19
C PHE A 33 11.44 23.12 20.96
N ASP A 34 12.62 23.75 20.98
CA ASP A 34 13.26 24.28 19.80
C ASP A 34 13.27 23.13 18.79
N MET A 35 12.56 23.33 17.69
CA MET A 35 12.47 22.37 16.60
C MET A 35 13.83 22.29 15.93
N ALA A 36 14.76 21.58 16.59
CA ALA A 36 16.08 21.30 16.10
C ALA A 36 15.93 20.73 14.69
N LYS A 37 16.50 21.43 13.70
CA LYS A 37 16.29 21.13 12.29
C LYS A 37 16.62 19.66 12.02
N SER A 38 15.59 18.86 11.75
CA SER A 38 15.76 17.46 11.40
C SER A 38 16.29 17.31 9.98
N LYS A 39 16.99 16.21 9.70
CA LYS A 39 17.46 15.93 8.34
C LYS A 39 16.29 15.73 7.37
N ASN A 40 16.21 16.57 6.33
CA ASN A 40 15.09 16.57 5.39
C ASN A 40 15.06 15.38 4.40
N HIS A 41 16.20 14.71 4.15
CA HIS A 41 16.27 13.58 3.21
C HIS A 41 17.44 12.63 3.51
N THR A 42 17.22 11.32 3.33
CA THR A 42 18.27 10.29 3.39
C THR A 42 17.95 9.08 2.51
N ASN A 43 18.97 8.59 1.79
CA ASN A 43 18.91 7.36 0.98
C ASN A 43 19.59 6.16 1.69
N HIS A 44 20.06 6.34 2.94
CA HIS A 44 20.98 5.38 3.58
C HIS A 44 20.42 3.95 3.71
N ASN A 45 19.12 3.78 3.99
CA ASN A 45 18.50 2.48 4.21
C ASN A 45 17.64 1.99 3.03
N GLN A 46 17.61 2.69 1.89
CA GLN A 46 16.73 2.28 0.78
C GLN A 46 17.25 1.01 0.11
N ASN A 47 18.55 0.95 -0.20
CA ASN A 47 19.17 -0.23 -0.82
C ASN A 47 19.05 -1.45 0.08
N LYS A 48 19.33 -1.29 1.39
CA LYS A 48 19.23 -2.39 2.36
C LYS A 48 17.81 -2.96 2.40
N LYS A 49 16.77 -2.14 2.35
CA LYS A 49 15.36 -2.60 2.27
C LYS A 49 15.04 -3.27 0.94
N ALA A 50 15.48 -2.70 -0.19
CA ALA A 50 15.23 -3.25 -1.52
C ALA A 50 15.85 -4.65 -1.71
N HIS A 51 17.02 -4.88 -1.11
CA HIS A 51 17.71 -6.18 -1.19
C HIS A 51 17.21 -7.23 -0.19
N ARG A 52 16.39 -6.90 0.83
CA ARG A 52 15.82 -7.91 1.75
C ARG A 52 14.96 -8.95 1.01
N ASN A 53 14.12 -8.49 0.10
CA ASN A 53 13.26 -9.35 -0.73
C ASN A 53 13.86 -9.59 -2.13
N GLY A 54 15.00 -8.95 -2.41
CA GLY A 54 15.66 -8.91 -3.71
C GLY A 54 14.92 -8.05 -4.74
N ILE A 55 15.67 -7.36 -5.60
CA ILE A 55 15.11 -6.63 -6.73
C ILE A 55 14.77 -7.66 -7.82
N LYS A 56 13.48 -7.96 -7.98
CA LYS A 56 13.01 -8.94 -8.98
C LYS A 56 12.99 -8.33 -10.37
N ARG A 57 13.52 -9.08 -11.34
CA ARG A 57 13.42 -8.74 -12.76
C ARG A 57 12.03 -9.11 -13.29
N PRO A 58 11.48 -8.40 -14.29
CA PRO A 58 10.24 -8.80 -14.93
C PRO A 58 10.40 -10.20 -15.54
N GLN A 59 9.36 -11.01 -15.46
CA GLN A 59 9.36 -12.36 -16.04
C GLN A 59 9.42 -12.27 -17.55
N SER A 60 10.34 -13.03 -18.16
CA SER A 60 10.41 -13.19 -19.61
C SER A 60 9.49 -14.32 -20.03
N HIS A 61 8.51 -14.01 -20.89
CA HIS A 61 7.66 -15.00 -21.51
C HIS A 61 8.11 -15.24 -22.96
N ARG A 62 7.85 -16.45 -23.49
CA ARG A 62 8.17 -16.80 -24.90
C ARG A 62 7.59 -15.81 -25.91
N SER A 63 6.45 -15.21 -25.59
CA SER A 63 5.81 -14.19 -26.43
C SER A 63 5.46 -12.96 -25.57
N PRO A 64 6.00 -11.77 -25.89
CA PRO A 64 5.68 -10.55 -25.16
C PRO A 64 4.28 -10.04 -25.51
N SER A 65 3.76 -9.13 -24.70
CA SER A 65 2.48 -8.48 -25.00
C SER A 65 2.58 -7.56 -26.22
N MET A 66 1.63 -7.65 -27.15
CA MET A 66 1.56 -6.74 -28.33
C MET A 66 0.86 -5.39 -28.02
N LYS A 67 0.82 -4.97 -26.75
CA LYS A 67 0.26 -3.66 -26.37
C LYS A 67 1.21 -2.55 -26.81
N GLY A 68 0.69 -1.50 -27.44
CA GLY A 68 1.50 -0.41 -28.00
C GLY A 68 2.08 -0.67 -29.39
N VAL A 69 1.87 -1.85 -29.98
CA VAL A 69 2.25 -2.14 -31.37
C VAL A 69 1.26 -1.50 -32.34
N ASP A 70 1.76 -0.99 -33.46
CA ASP A 70 0.98 -0.33 -34.51
C ASP A 70 -0.34 -1.07 -34.83
N PRO A 71 -1.50 -0.36 -34.76
CA PRO A 71 -2.79 -0.94 -35.09
C PRO A 71 -2.89 -1.53 -36.49
N LYS A 72 -2.15 -1.05 -37.49
CA LYS A 72 -2.18 -1.60 -38.86
C LYS A 72 -1.48 -2.96 -38.91
N PHE A 73 -0.29 -3.07 -38.32
CA PHE A 73 0.39 -4.36 -38.14
C PHE A 73 -0.47 -5.38 -37.38
N ARG A 74 -1.10 -4.96 -36.27
CA ARG A 74 -1.95 -5.86 -35.47
C ARG A 74 -3.15 -6.40 -36.24
N ARG A 75 -3.79 -5.58 -37.08
CA ARG A 75 -4.90 -6.02 -37.94
C ARG A 75 -4.43 -7.05 -38.96
N ASN A 76 -3.32 -6.78 -39.65
CA ASN A 76 -2.77 -7.70 -40.62
C ASN A 76 -2.33 -9.05 -39.99
N ALA A 77 -1.63 -8.99 -38.85
CA ALA A 77 -1.16 -10.18 -38.15
C ALA A 77 -2.33 -11.12 -37.75
N ARG A 78 -3.49 -10.57 -37.38
CA ARG A 78 -4.69 -11.36 -37.09
C ARG A 78 -5.17 -12.14 -38.31
N PHE A 79 -5.27 -11.48 -39.47
CA PHE A 79 -5.71 -12.15 -40.71
C PHE A 79 -4.70 -13.20 -41.18
N ALA A 80 -3.40 -12.90 -41.10
CA ALA A 80 -2.34 -13.86 -41.45
C ALA A 80 -2.38 -15.12 -40.56
N LEU A 81 -2.60 -14.97 -39.25
CA LEU A 81 -2.74 -16.09 -38.31
C LEU A 81 -3.95 -16.97 -38.64
N VAL A 82 -5.09 -16.37 -38.95
CA VAL A 82 -6.32 -17.11 -39.31
C VAL A 82 -6.09 -17.94 -40.58
N GLY A 83 -5.51 -17.35 -41.63
CA GLY A 83 -5.20 -18.08 -42.87
C GLY A 83 -4.20 -19.23 -42.64
N SER A 84 -3.15 -18.97 -41.86
CA SER A 84 -2.14 -19.99 -41.52
C SER A 84 -2.74 -21.16 -40.73
N ASN A 85 -3.66 -20.88 -39.81
CA ASN A 85 -4.31 -21.91 -39.01
C ASN A 85 -5.24 -22.80 -39.84
N LYS A 86 -5.98 -22.21 -40.80
CA LYS A 86 -6.84 -22.96 -41.72
C LYS A 86 -6.01 -23.93 -42.57
N ALA A 87 -4.96 -23.44 -43.24
CA ALA A 87 -4.07 -24.28 -44.05
C ALA A 87 -3.42 -25.40 -43.22
N ARG A 88 -3.00 -25.11 -41.98
CA ARG A 88 -2.46 -26.12 -41.06
C ARG A 88 -3.49 -27.16 -40.65
N ALA A 89 -4.76 -26.79 -40.49
CA ALA A 89 -5.82 -27.73 -40.16
C ALA A 89 -6.06 -28.72 -41.31
N GLU A 90 -6.15 -28.21 -42.54
CA GLU A 90 -6.32 -29.01 -43.76
C GLU A 90 -5.15 -29.99 -43.98
N GLN A 91 -3.91 -29.54 -43.75
CA GLN A 91 -2.73 -30.40 -43.82
C GLN A 91 -2.74 -31.50 -42.75
N LYS A 92 -3.23 -31.20 -41.55
CA LYS A 92 -3.33 -32.19 -40.48
C LYS A 92 -4.40 -33.24 -40.77
N SER A 93 -5.56 -32.84 -41.31
CA SER A 93 -6.62 -33.79 -41.69
C SER A 93 -6.26 -34.63 -42.92
N ALA A 94 -5.46 -34.09 -43.85
CA ALA A 94 -4.99 -34.85 -45.00
C ALA A 94 -3.87 -35.85 -44.65
N LYS A 95 -3.20 -35.67 -43.51
CA LYS A 95 -2.12 -36.54 -43.03
C LYS A 95 -2.62 -37.66 -42.12
N SER A 96 -3.79 -37.51 -41.50
CA SER A 96 -4.45 -38.58 -40.73
C SER A 96 -5.18 -39.54 -41.64
#